data_AF-A0A8C3RXD9-F1
#
_entry.id   AF-A0A8C3RXD9-F1
#
_cell.length_a   1.000
_cell.length_b   1.000
_cell.length_c   1.000
_cell.angle_alpha   90.00
_cell.angle_beta   90.00
_cell.angle_gamma   90.00
#
_symmetry.space_group_name_H-M   'P 1'
#
loop_
_entity.id
_entity.type
_entity.pdbx_description
1 polymer ?
#
loop_
_entity_poly.entity_id
_entity_poly.type
_entity_poly.pdbx_seq_one_letter_code
_entity_poly.pdbx_strand_id
1 'polypeptide(L)'
;MSYRVAKTGEPHTITEDVLIPAVKVVVKCMLGEKAEKKLNSIPLSNDTVSCYIADMAENVLSQLVNRIRNSDYYSLQLDKSTDLDSLANLLVYVRYMYESTIHEDFLFYHSLPTQTTGEEIFLLLDNFMSENRIDWAHCVGISTDGTKSMMGKHSGVVVHIKAVATEATWVHCSIHREALASPKMPENLMSVLSDAVKMVNFIKGQCLNSRIFATLCDEMGNYHLPLLMHTEVRWLSRGKVLTRLFELHSDLQVFFTDHHPFALSSCLEDAAWLQRLAYLADIFSCLNEPNLGLQGLSTTIFETQDKIESTIKKLIFWDSCLKRNVIDCFPTLQEFLATNDNMLLHECVKADIMEHLQQLSKQLRKYFPKMDNANSWIRNPFKVPESLPIPPLPVREQEKLLDLSCDSALKLEFACKPLADFWVQRMEDYPYLSKRAVKFLMPFSTTYLCETGFSALMAIETEYPQRLNAENDLRLKLSPIFPAISDLCDKKQGHPSH
;
A
#
# COMPACT_ATOMS: atom_id res chain seq x y z
N MET A 1 7.36 28.38 5.60
CA MET A 1 8.54 27.49 5.74
C MET A 1 8.15 26.22 6.50
N SER A 2 7.57 26.33 7.70
CA SER A 2 7.14 25.20 8.52
C SER A 2 6.29 24.16 7.78
N TYR A 3 5.33 24.60 6.95
CA TYR A 3 4.53 23.67 6.14
C TYR A 3 5.39 22.82 5.19
N ARG A 4 6.41 23.41 4.57
CA ARG A 4 7.31 22.69 3.66
C ARG A 4 8.16 21.67 4.41
N VAL A 5 8.66 22.03 5.59
CA VAL A 5 9.44 21.14 6.46
C VAL A 5 8.62 19.92 6.87
N ALA A 6 7.40 20.13 7.36
CA ALA A 6 6.51 19.03 7.70
C ALA A 6 6.13 18.20 6.46
N LYS A 7 5.88 18.84 5.31
CA LYS A 7 5.52 18.14 4.07
C LYS A 7 6.64 17.24 3.54
N THR A 8 7.90 17.65 3.71
CA THR A 8 9.06 16.82 3.34
C THR A 8 9.40 15.80 4.44
N GLY A 9 9.01 16.06 5.69
CA GLY A 9 9.30 15.22 6.86
C GLY A 9 10.61 15.54 7.56
N GLU A 10 11.32 16.56 7.07
CA GLU A 10 12.65 16.96 7.50
C GLU A 10 12.67 17.40 8.98
N PRO A 11 13.84 17.35 9.66
CA PRO A 11 14.02 17.90 11.00
C PRO A 11 13.63 19.37 11.06
N HIS A 12 12.93 19.77 12.14
CA HIS A 12 12.49 21.16 12.34
C HIS A 12 13.67 22.15 12.36
N THR A 13 14.85 21.71 12.84
CA THR A 13 16.10 22.47 12.89
C THR A 13 16.61 22.89 11.52
N ILE A 14 16.23 22.21 10.43
CA ILE A 14 16.61 22.59 9.05
C ILE A 14 16.22 24.03 8.72
N THR A 15 15.16 24.52 9.37
CA THR A 15 14.68 25.90 9.17
C THR A 15 15.72 26.91 9.64
N GLU A 16 16.29 26.69 10.83
CA GLU A 16 17.27 27.56 11.45
C GLU A 16 18.67 27.35 10.86
N ASP A 17 19.06 26.10 10.65
CA ASP A 17 20.42 25.72 10.26
C ASP A 17 20.70 25.95 8.77
N VAL A 18 19.68 25.80 7.90
CA VAL A 18 19.87 25.77 6.44
C VAL A 18 18.98 26.79 5.72
N LEU A 19 17.67 26.74 5.94
CA LEU A 19 16.73 27.52 5.13
C LEU A 19 16.86 29.03 5.37
N ILE A 20 16.93 29.48 6.62
CA ILE A 20 17.09 30.91 6.92
C ILE A 20 18.43 31.46 6.40
N PRO A 21 19.59 30.84 6.66
CA PRO A 21 20.86 31.28 6.10
C PRO A 21 20.83 31.37 4.57
N ALA A 22 20.27 30.36 3.89
CA ALA A 22 20.15 30.36 2.44
C ALA A 22 19.26 31.50 1.93
N VAL A 23 18.10 31.72 2.54
CA VAL A 23 17.18 32.81 2.17
C VAL A 23 17.82 34.17 2.42
N LYS A 24 18.60 34.34 3.50
CA LYS A 24 19.35 35.56 3.77
C LYS A 24 20.37 35.88 2.68
N VAL A 25 21.12 34.88 2.21
CA VAL A 25 22.08 35.06 1.09
C VAL A 25 21.35 35.51 -0.17
N VAL A 26 20.26 34.82 -0.54
CA VAL A 26 19.48 35.16 -1.74
C VAL A 26 18.89 36.58 -1.63
N VAL A 27 18.25 36.91 -0.51
CA VAL A 27 17.65 38.23 -0.29
C VAL A 27 18.71 39.33 -0.23
N LYS A 28 19.87 39.08 0.38
CA LYS A 28 21.00 40.02 0.36
C LYS A 28 21.47 40.30 -1.06
N CYS A 29 21.64 39.26 -1.88
CA CYS A 29 22.06 39.38 -3.27
C CYS A 29 21.02 40.12 -4.14
N MET A 30 19.73 39.82 -3.96
CA MET A 30 18.66 40.31 -4.84
C MET A 30 18.08 41.65 -4.41
N LEU A 31 17.95 41.88 -3.10
CA LEU A 31 17.20 43.00 -2.52
C LEU A 31 18.04 43.87 -1.57
N GLY A 32 19.31 43.51 -1.35
CA GLY A 32 20.28 44.25 -0.54
C GLY A 32 20.16 43.99 0.97
N GLU A 33 21.13 44.53 1.72
CA GLU A 33 21.28 44.25 3.16
C GLU A 33 20.10 44.72 4.03
N LYS A 34 19.38 45.76 3.59
CA LYS A 34 18.20 46.25 4.33
C LYS A 34 17.07 45.24 4.33
N ALA A 35 16.87 44.51 3.23
CA ALA A 35 15.85 43.47 3.12
C ALA A 35 16.27 42.21 3.90
N GLU A 36 17.55 41.85 3.85
CA GLU A 36 18.10 40.72 4.62
C GLU A 36 17.91 40.91 6.13
N LYS A 37 18.20 42.10 6.66
CA LYS A 37 18.03 42.39 8.10
C LYS A 37 16.59 42.22 8.59
N LYS A 38 15.59 42.44 7.73
CA LYS A 38 14.18 42.18 8.06
C LYS A 38 13.88 40.70 8.26
N LEU A 39 14.67 39.79 7.71
CA LEU A 39 14.46 38.35 7.92
C LEU A 39 14.78 37.93 9.36
N ASN A 40 15.61 38.69 10.09
CA ASN A 40 15.90 38.41 11.50
C ASN A 40 14.68 38.58 12.41
N SER A 41 13.63 39.29 11.96
CA SER A 41 12.39 39.43 12.73
C SER A 41 11.41 38.29 12.52
N ILE A 42 11.70 37.31 11.68
CA ILE A 42 10.83 36.16 11.45
C ILE A 42 11.19 35.09 12.49
N PRO A 43 10.31 34.78 13.46
CA PRO A 43 10.61 33.77 14.47
C PRO A 43 10.51 32.39 13.82
N LEU A 44 11.63 31.69 13.76
CA LEU A 44 11.78 30.39 13.10
C LEU A 44 12.67 29.45 13.93
N SER A 45 12.70 29.65 15.26
CA SER A 45 13.30 28.68 16.16
C SER A 45 12.58 27.33 16.04
N ASN A 46 13.27 26.26 16.45
CA ASN A 46 12.70 24.91 16.50
C ASN A 46 11.29 24.87 17.13
N ASP A 47 11.14 25.46 18.31
CA ASP A 47 9.86 25.51 19.04
C ASP A 47 8.78 26.29 18.27
N THR A 48 9.17 27.39 17.61
CA THR A 48 8.23 28.19 16.82
C THR A 48 7.74 27.40 15.60
N VAL A 49 8.64 26.68 14.93
CA VAL A 49 8.29 25.81 13.80
C VAL A 49 7.34 24.70 14.24
N SER A 50 7.62 24.05 15.38
CA SER A 50 6.78 23.03 15.99
C SER A 50 5.38 23.57 16.30
N CYS A 51 5.27 24.75 16.93
CA CYS A 51 3.98 25.40 17.18
C CYS A 51 3.20 25.68 15.89
N TYR A 52 3.85 26.22 14.85
CA TYR A 52 3.18 26.45 13.57
C TYR A 52 2.72 25.15 12.91
N ILE A 53 3.49 24.07 13.03
CA ILE A 53 3.11 22.74 12.54
C ILE A 53 1.87 22.24 13.28
N ALA A 54 1.81 22.40 14.61
CA ALA A 54 0.65 22.03 15.41
C ALA A 54 -0.61 22.79 14.99
N ASP A 55 -0.55 24.13 14.84
CA ASP A 55 -1.70 24.93 14.43
C ASP A 55 -2.21 24.55 13.03
N MET A 56 -1.29 24.30 12.09
CA MET A 56 -1.65 23.86 10.74
C MET A 56 -2.24 22.45 10.75
N ALA A 57 -1.71 21.54 11.56
CA ALA A 57 -2.23 20.19 11.71
C ALA A 57 -3.64 20.20 12.30
N GLU A 58 -3.90 21.00 13.33
CA GLU A 58 -5.23 21.18 13.92
C GLU A 58 -6.22 21.79 12.91
N ASN A 59 -5.77 22.77 12.12
CA ASN A 59 -6.58 23.34 11.04
C ASN A 59 -6.94 22.28 9.98
N VAL A 60 -5.97 21.47 9.54
CA VAL A 60 -6.19 20.38 8.57
C VAL A 60 -7.15 19.34 9.14
N LEU A 61 -6.98 18.93 10.41
CA LEU A 61 -7.90 18.02 11.08
C LEU A 61 -9.32 18.59 11.15
N SER A 62 -9.46 19.87 11.52
CA SER A 62 -10.75 20.54 11.58
C SER A 62 -11.45 20.59 10.21
N GLN A 63 -10.69 20.89 9.15
CA GLN A 63 -11.19 20.85 7.78
C GLN A 63 -11.65 19.43 7.42
N LEU A 64 -10.81 18.42 7.65
CA LEU A 64 -11.11 17.01 7.36
C LEU A 64 -12.38 16.55 8.07
N VAL A 65 -12.47 16.76 9.39
CA VAL A 65 -13.64 16.39 10.20
C VAL A 65 -14.90 17.07 9.68
N ASN A 66 -14.82 18.35 9.31
CA ASN A 66 -15.96 19.03 8.71
C ASN A 66 -16.39 18.39 7.37
N ARG A 67 -15.45 17.95 6.53
CA ARG A 67 -15.78 17.23 5.28
C ARG A 67 -16.44 15.89 5.56
N ILE A 68 -15.90 15.10 6.49
CA ILE A 68 -16.45 13.79 6.87
C ILE A 68 -17.87 13.94 7.43
N ARG A 69 -18.10 14.92 8.31
CA ARG A 69 -19.42 15.16 8.92
C ARG A 69 -20.50 15.55 7.90
N ASN A 70 -20.10 16.22 6.82
CA ASN A 70 -21.00 16.59 5.74
C ASN A 70 -21.08 15.52 4.64
N SER A 71 -20.33 14.41 4.77
CA SER A 71 -20.37 13.29 3.84
C SER A 71 -21.52 12.35 4.20
N ASP A 72 -22.30 11.96 3.19
CA ASP A 72 -23.37 10.97 3.36
C ASP A 72 -22.83 9.61 3.80
N TYR A 73 -21.64 9.24 3.29
CA TYR A 73 -20.99 7.97 3.61
C TYR A 73 -19.49 8.14 3.78
N TYR A 74 -18.89 7.33 4.65
CA TYR A 74 -17.45 7.18 4.73
C TYR A 74 -17.06 5.73 4.97
N SER A 75 -15.79 5.42 4.75
CA SER A 75 -15.20 4.14 5.09
C SER A 75 -13.85 4.34 5.77
N LEU A 76 -13.49 3.37 6.60
CA LEU A 76 -12.23 3.39 7.35
C LEU A 76 -11.29 2.31 6.85
N GLN A 77 -10.02 2.64 6.85
CA GLN A 77 -8.92 1.71 6.65
C GLN A 77 -8.07 1.72 7.91
N LEU A 78 -7.85 0.55 8.48
CA LEU A 78 -7.13 0.37 9.74
C LEU A 78 -6.00 -0.62 9.53
N ASP A 79 -4.82 -0.26 10.00
CA ASP A 79 -3.70 -1.17 10.05
C ASP A 79 -2.87 -0.92 11.30
N LYS A 80 -2.18 -1.96 11.74
CA LYS A 80 -1.29 -1.90 12.90
C LYS A 80 0.12 -2.32 12.53
N SER A 81 1.10 -1.61 13.08
CA SER A 81 2.51 -1.97 12.98
C SER A 81 3.18 -1.77 14.33
N THR A 82 4.28 -2.46 14.57
CA THR A 82 5.18 -2.17 15.69
C THR A 82 6.24 -1.18 15.23
N ASP A 83 6.54 -0.16 16.03
CA ASP A 83 7.66 0.76 15.79
C ASP A 83 9.00 0.21 16.31
N LEU A 84 10.06 1.03 16.23
CA LEU A 84 11.40 0.71 16.69
C LEU A 84 11.46 0.48 18.22
N ASP A 85 10.58 1.14 18.97
CA ASP A 85 10.47 1.00 20.42
C ASP A 85 9.56 -0.17 20.84
N SER A 86 9.16 -1.01 19.87
CA SER A 86 8.26 -2.15 20.05
C SER A 86 6.86 -1.78 20.56
N LEU A 87 6.45 -0.52 20.43
CA LEU A 87 5.09 -0.08 20.70
C LEU A 87 4.21 -0.43 19.50
N ALA A 88 3.02 -0.93 19.78
CA ALA A 88 2.06 -1.20 18.73
C ALA A 88 1.34 0.09 18.37
N ASN A 89 1.33 0.44 17.09
CA ASN A 89 0.74 1.67 16.63
C ASN A 89 -0.42 1.39 15.68
N LEU A 90 -1.51 2.13 15.86
CA LEU A 90 -2.69 2.10 15.01
C LEU A 90 -2.66 3.33 14.08
N LEU A 91 -2.82 3.07 12.79
CA LEU A 91 -2.91 4.13 11.79
C LEU A 91 -4.23 3.99 11.02
N VAL A 92 -4.98 5.09 10.96
CA VAL A 92 -6.34 5.11 10.41
C VAL A 92 -6.42 6.10 9.27
N TYR A 93 -6.91 5.61 8.13
CA TYR A 93 -7.31 6.43 7.00
C TYR A 93 -8.82 6.42 6.85
N VAL A 94 -9.34 7.50 6.27
CA VAL A 94 -10.74 7.66 5.93
C VAL A 94 -10.88 7.90 4.44
N ARG A 95 -11.92 7.33 3.86
CA ARG A 95 -12.39 7.67 2.52
C ARG A 95 -13.81 8.17 2.61
N TYR A 96 -14.08 9.33 2.03
CA TYR A 96 -15.32 10.08 2.20
C TYR A 96 -15.69 10.82 0.91
N MET A 97 -16.93 11.30 0.84
CA MET A 97 -17.43 12.08 -0.28
C MET A 97 -17.26 13.57 0.01
N TYR A 98 -16.74 14.31 -0.95
CA TYR A 98 -16.62 15.76 -0.85
C TYR A 98 -16.63 16.37 -2.25
N GLU A 99 -17.39 17.46 -2.45
CA GLU A 99 -17.49 18.16 -3.74
C GLU A 99 -17.76 17.24 -4.96
N SER A 100 -18.62 16.24 -4.77
CA SER A 100 -18.99 15.24 -5.79
C SER A 100 -17.86 14.31 -6.27
N THR A 101 -16.81 14.16 -5.47
CA THR A 101 -15.72 13.18 -5.70
C THR A 101 -15.42 12.41 -4.43
N ILE A 102 -14.76 11.26 -4.58
CA ILE A 102 -14.25 10.50 -3.44
C ILE A 102 -12.84 10.97 -3.08
N HIS A 103 -12.64 11.25 -1.79
CA HIS A 103 -11.35 11.63 -1.24
C HIS A 103 -10.88 10.60 -0.23
N GLU A 104 -9.56 10.45 -0.14
CA GLU A 104 -8.86 9.61 0.83
C GLU A 104 -7.93 10.50 1.64
N ASP A 105 -7.93 10.35 2.97
CA ASP A 105 -7.11 11.19 3.85
C ASP A 105 -6.70 10.46 5.13
N PHE A 106 -5.59 10.89 5.69
CA PHE A 106 -5.10 10.47 6.99
C PHE A 106 -6.03 10.98 8.08
N LEU A 107 -6.64 10.06 8.85
CA LEU A 107 -7.57 10.43 9.91
C LEU A 107 -6.83 10.75 11.20
N PHE A 108 -6.12 9.76 11.75
CA PHE A 108 -5.25 9.91 12.92
C PHE A 108 -4.28 8.73 13.03
N TYR A 109 -3.32 8.90 13.93
CA TYR A 109 -2.39 7.87 14.38
C TYR A 109 -2.39 7.84 15.90
N HIS A 110 -2.26 6.65 16.49
CA HIS A 110 -2.13 6.55 17.94
C HIS A 110 -1.31 5.33 18.36
N SER A 111 -0.48 5.51 19.39
CA SER A 111 0.26 4.40 20.00
C SER A 111 -0.61 3.67 21.02
N LEU A 112 -0.51 2.34 21.04
CA LEU A 112 -1.21 1.44 21.94
C LEU A 112 -0.22 0.95 23.01
N PRO A 113 -0.22 1.56 24.22
CA PRO A 113 0.83 1.32 25.21
C PRO A 113 0.71 -0.03 25.92
N THR A 114 -0.47 -0.66 25.94
CA THR A 114 -0.75 -1.84 26.76
C THR A 114 -1.17 -3.05 25.94
N GLN A 115 -2.42 -3.12 25.48
CA GLN A 115 -2.91 -4.29 24.76
C GLN A 115 -3.29 -3.91 23.32
N THR A 116 -3.29 -4.91 22.46
CA THR A 116 -3.71 -4.76 21.06
C THR A 116 -5.00 -5.54 20.82
N THR A 117 -5.90 -5.52 21.82
CA THR A 117 -7.20 -6.18 21.72
C THR A 117 -8.12 -5.41 20.79
N GLY A 118 -9.09 -6.08 20.19
CA GLY A 118 -10.05 -5.41 19.31
C GLY A 118 -10.95 -4.41 20.04
N GLU A 119 -11.15 -4.60 21.34
CA GLU A 119 -11.92 -3.69 22.20
C GLU A 119 -11.17 -2.37 22.45
N GLU A 120 -9.88 -2.42 22.81
CA GLU A 120 -9.07 -1.21 23.03
C GLU A 120 -8.95 -0.37 21.75
N ILE A 121 -8.73 -1.02 20.61
CA ILE A 121 -8.71 -0.33 19.31
C ILE A 121 -10.08 0.29 18.99
N PHE A 122 -11.18 -0.40 19.28
CA PHE A 122 -12.52 0.14 19.07
C PHE A 122 -12.81 1.34 19.97
N LEU A 123 -12.47 1.27 21.27
CA LEU A 123 -12.66 2.38 22.20
C LEU A 123 -11.89 3.63 21.76
N LEU A 124 -10.67 3.45 21.25
CA LEU A 124 -9.87 4.54 20.71
C LEU A 124 -10.54 5.20 19.51
N LEU A 125 -11.04 4.39 18.56
CA LEU A 125 -11.82 4.88 17.43
C LEU A 125 -13.07 5.61 17.89
N ASP A 126 -13.83 5.01 18.80
CA ASP A 126 -15.11 5.53 19.28
C ASP A 126 -14.95 6.84 20.04
N ASN A 127 -13.88 6.97 20.85
CA ASN A 127 -13.50 8.23 21.48
C ASN A 127 -13.21 9.31 20.43
N PHE A 128 -12.38 9.01 19.43
CA PHE A 128 -12.07 9.95 18.36
C PHE A 128 -13.34 10.36 17.58
N MET A 129 -14.21 9.41 17.23
CA MET A 129 -15.45 9.70 16.52
C MET A 129 -16.40 10.56 17.38
N SER A 130 -16.51 10.26 18.66
CA SER A 130 -17.37 10.98 19.61
C SER A 130 -16.89 12.42 19.85
N GLU A 131 -15.59 12.61 20.08
CA GLU A 131 -14.97 13.93 20.26
C GLU A 131 -15.17 14.82 19.02
N ASN A 132 -15.03 14.23 17.84
CA ASN A 132 -15.16 14.93 16.56
C ASN A 132 -16.58 14.96 16.00
N ARG A 133 -17.57 14.37 16.71
CA ARG A 133 -18.99 14.27 16.30
C ARG A 133 -19.17 13.65 14.91
N ILE A 134 -18.44 12.58 14.63
CA ILE A 134 -18.57 11.76 13.42
C ILE A 134 -19.55 10.63 13.73
N ASP A 135 -20.62 10.52 12.94
CA ASP A 135 -21.67 9.53 13.18
C ASP A 135 -21.34 8.18 12.52
N TRP A 136 -21.27 7.12 13.32
CA TRP A 136 -21.09 5.74 12.86
C TRP A 136 -22.17 5.29 11.87
N ALA A 137 -23.36 5.89 11.89
CA ALA A 137 -24.43 5.56 10.94
C ALA A 137 -24.05 5.80 9.47
N HIS A 138 -23.11 6.72 9.21
CA HIS A 138 -22.59 7.00 7.86
C HIS A 138 -21.40 6.10 7.47
N CYS A 139 -20.90 5.25 8.38
CA CYS A 139 -19.82 4.33 8.10
C CYS A 139 -20.33 3.10 7.31
N VAL A 140 -19.87 2.95 6.07
CA VAL A 140 -20.33 1.88 5.15
C VAL A 140 -19.25 0.87 4.79
N GLY A 141 -18.00 1.14 5.19
CA GLY A 141 -16.85 0.31 4.82
C GLY A 141 -15.78 0.29 5.91
N ILE A 142 -15.20 -0.89 6.13
CA ILE A 142 -14.09 -1.11 7.06
C ILE A 142 -13.07 -2.00 6.37
N SER A 143 -11.80 -1.61 6.36
CA SER A 143 -10.75 -2.37 5.66
C SER A 143 -9.57 -2.60 6.58
N THR A 144 -9.13 -3.86 6.73
CA THR A 144 -8.09 -4.24 7.71
C THR A 144 -7.14 -5.32 7.17
N ASP A 145 -5.98 -5.49 7.82
CA ASP A 145 -4.99 -6.56 7.57
C ASP A 145 -5.51 -8.00 7.83
N GLY A 146 -6.63 -8.12 8.56
CA GLY A 146 -7.26 -9.39 8.89
C GLY A 146 -6.60 -10.16 10.03
N THR A 147 -5.77 -9.51 10.85
CA THR A 147 -5.19 -10.11 12.05
C THR A 147 -6.26 -10.45 13.09
N LYS A 148 -5.93 -11.34 14.04
CA LYS A 148 -6.88 -11.79 15.08
C LYS A 148 -7.50 -10.65 15.89
N SER A 149 -6.75 -9.57 16.16
CA SER A 149 -7.27 -8.39 16.86
C SER A 149 -8.28 -7.60 16.02
N MET A 150 -8.13 -7.57 14.70
CA MET A 150 -9.07 -6.89 13.80
C MET A 150 -10.31 -7.75 13.53
N MET A 151 -10.11 -9.07 13.37
CA MET A 151 -11.08 -9.99 12.78
C MET A 151 -11.60 -11.08 13.73
N GLY A 152 -11.22 -11.02 15.02
CA GLY A 152 -11.65 -11.98 16.04
C GLY A 152 -13.17 -12.14 16.04
N LYS A 153 -13.64 -13.39 15.97
CA LYS A 153 -15.07 -13.73 15.80
C LYS A 153 -15.99 -13.09 16.85
N HIS A 154 -15.49 -12.87 18.06
CA HIS A 154 -16.27 -12.36 19.19
C HIS A 154 -15.74 -11.04 19.76
N SER A 155 -14.50 -10.66 19.45
CA SER A 155 -13.78 -9.57 20.10
C SER A 155 -12.85 -8.80 19.16
N GLY A 156 -13.07 -8.95 17.84
CA GLY A 156 -12.33 -8.22 16.83
C GLY A 156 -12.89 -6.82 16.65
N VAL A 157 -12.05 -5.84 16.31
CA VAL A 157 -12.46 -4.45 16.02
C VAL A 157 -13.66 -4.40 15.08
N VAL A 158 -13.65 -5.22 14.03
CA VAL A 158 -14.72 -5.27 13.02
C VAL A 158 -16.07 -5.66 13.63
N VAL A 159 -16.08 -6.52 14.65
CA VAL A 159 -17.31 -6.93 15.34
C VAL A 159 -17.90 -5.75 16.11
N HIS A 160 -17.04 -5.01 16.83
CA HIS A 160 -17.47 -3.83 17.58
C HIS A 160 -17.95 -2.70 16.66
N ILE A 161 -17.21 -2.39 15.58
CA ILE A 161 -17.65 -1.38 14.62
C ILE A 161 -18.98 -1.79 13.98
N LYS A 162 -19.18 -3.06 13.60
CA LYS A 162 -20.46 -3.50 13.02
C LYS A 162 -21.64 -3.42 13.99
N ALA A 163 -21.39 -3.38 15.30
CA ALA A 163 -22.45 -3.18 16.29
C ALA A 163 -23.00 -1.74 16.27
N VAL A 164 -22.15 -0.75 15.98
CA VAL A 164 -22.54 0.67 15.88
C VAL A 164 -22.82 1.13 14.44
N ALA A 165 -22.16 0.53 13.46
CA ALA A 165 -22.31 0.78 12.01
C ALA A 165 -22.84 -0.48 11.32
N THR A 166 -24.15 -0.71 11.44
CA THR A 166 -24.79 -1.95 10.98
C THR A 166 -24.76 -2.15 9.46
N GLU A 167 -24.68 -1.06 8.69
CA GLU A 167 -24.55 -1.11 7.23
C GLU A 167 -23.10 -1.30 6.75
N ALA A 168 -22.12 -1.28 7.66
CA ALA A 168 -20.71 -1.35 7.30
C ALA A 168 -20.33 -2.73 6.75
N THR A 169 -19.78 -2.73 5.54
CA THR A 169 -19.15 -3.90 4.94
C THR A 169 -17.69 -3.96 5.32
N TRP A 170 -17.21 -5.16 5.65
CA TRP A 170 -15.80 -5.35 5.96
C TRP A 170 -15.08 -6.00 4.79
N VAL A 171 -13.92 -5.45 4.45
CA VAL A 171 -13.03 -5.93 3.40
C VAL A 171 -11.68 -6.30 4.01
N HIS A 172 -11.27 -7.56 3.83
CA HIS A 172 -9.91 -7.97 4.13
C HIS A 172 -8.98 -7.41 3.05
N CYS A 173 -7.93 -6.71 3.47
CA CYS A 173 -6.89 -6.17 2.59
C CYS A 173 -6.44 -7.20 1.56
N SER A 174 -6.58 -6.85 0.29
CA SER A 174 -6.28 -7.75 -0.82
C SER A 174 -4.79 -8.08 -0.92
N ILE A 175 -3.90 -7.15 -0.56
CA ILE A 175 -2.46 -7.40 -0.50
C ILE A 175 -2.13 -8.47 0.55
N HIS A 176 -2.70 -8.35 1.76
CA HIS A 176 -2.53 -9.34 2.82
C HIS A 176 -3.15 -10.71 2.45
N ARG A 177 -4.34 -10.72 1.83
CA ARG A 177 -4.97 -11.96 1.35
C ARG A 177 -4.17 -12.67 0.27
N GLU A 178 -3.61 -11.91 -0.66
CA GLU A 178 -2.74 -12.42 -1.73
C GLU A 178 -1.48 -13.04 -1.11
N ALA A 179 -0.83 -12.34 -0.18
CA ALA A 179 0.29 -12.87 0.58
C ALA A 179 -0.05 -14.14 1.40
N LEU A 180 -1.29 -14.32 1.86
CA LEU A 180 -1.76 -15.55 2.52
C LEU A 180 -2.02 -16.72 1.55
N ALA A 181 -2.24 -16.44 0.26
CA ALA A 181 -2.48 -17.45 -0.77
C ALA A 181 -1.17 -18.04 -1.32
N SER A 182 -0.11 -17.23 -1.38
CA SER A 182 1.18 -17.52 -2.03
C SER A 182 2.16 -18.50 -1.34
N PRO A 183 2.14 -18.80 -0.03
CA PRO A 183 3.19 -19.61 0.61
C PRO A 183 3.12 -21.12 0.36
N LYS A 184 2.03 -21.65 -0.20
CA LYS A 184 1.89 -23.09 -0.42
C LYS A 184 2.56 -23.50 -1.73
N MET A 185 3.74 -24.12 -1.61
CA MET A 185 4.47 -24.67 -2.74
C MET A 185 5.04 -26.07 -2.39
N PRO A 186 5.38 -26.87 -3.42
CA PRO A 186 6.05 -28.16 -3.25
C PRO A 186 7.32 -28.08 -2.38
N GLU A 187 7.63 -29.15 -1.65
CA GLU A 187 8.76 -29.20 -0.70
C GLU A 187 10.10 -28.86 -1.38
N ASN A 188 10.32 -29.31 -2.61
CA ASN A 188 11.54 -29.01 -3.38
C ASN A 188 11.70 -27.50 -3.63
N LEU A 189 10.61 -26.82 -4.01
CA LEU A 189 10.61 -25.37 -4.24
C LEU A 189 10.74 -24.60 -2.91
N MET A 190 10.10 -25.06 -1.84
CA MET A 190 10.28 -24.51 -0.49
C MET A 190 11.73 -24.60 -0.03
N SER A 191 12.39 -25.74 -0.28
CA SER A 191 13.79 -25.94 0.11
C SER A 191 14.69 -24.95 -0.62
N VAL A 192 14.59 -24.84 -1.94
CA VAL A 192 15.36 -23.89 -2.76
C VAL A 192 15.13 -22.46 -2.26
N LEU A 193 13.87 -22.08 -2.00
CA LEU A 193 13.54 -20.76 -1.48
C LEU A 193 14.17 -20.50 -0.09
N SER A 194 14.10 -21.48 0.81
CA SER A 194 14.73 -21.41 2.13
C SER A 194 16.25 -21.24 2.02
N ASP A 195 16.89 -22.00 1.14
CA ASP A 195 18.34 -21.96 0.94
C ASP A 195 18.80 -20.64 0.32
N ALA A 196 18.04 -20.12 -0.65
CA ALA A 196 18.23 -18.77 -1.19
C ALA A 196 18.16 -17.69 -0.10
N VAL A 197 17.17 -17.77 0.81
CA VAL A 197 17.05 -16.82 1.94
C VAL A 197 18.26 -16.93 2.88
N LYS A 198 18.72 -18.14 3.20
CA LYS A 198 19.93 -18.32 4.03
C LYS A 198 21.18 -17.72 3.38
N MET A 199 21.35 -17.89 2.07
CA MET A 199 22.47 -17.30 1.32
C MET A 199 22.43 -15.76 1.40
N VAL A 200 21.27 -15.16 1.14
CA VAL A 200 21.11 -13.69 1.25
C VAL A 200 21.42 -13.21 2.67
N ASN A 201 20.86 -13.87 3.68
CA ASN A 201 21.07 -13.50 5.09
C ASN A 201 22.52 -13.68 5.53
N PHE A 202 23.27 -14.65 4.99
CA PHE A 202 24.68 -14.81 5.29
C PHE A 202 25.52 -13.64 4.76
N ILE A 203 25.25 -13.18 3.55
CA ILE A 203 25.96 -12.06 2.92
C ILE A 203 25.58 -10.74 3.59
N LYS A 204 24.29 -10.56 3.84
CA LYS A 204 23.71 -9.32 4.37
C LYS A 204 23.75 -9.18 5.88
N GLY A 205 23.85 -10.30 6.60
CA GLY A 205 23.94 -10.31 8.06
C GLY A 205 25.27 -9.77 8.59
N GLN A 206 26.30 -9.63 7.75
CA GLN A 206 27.58 -9.04 8.13
C GLN A 206 28.02 -7.97 7.14
N CYS A 207 28.31 -6.77 7.65
CA CYS A 207 28.79 -5.64 6.84
C CYS A 207 30.10 -5.97 6.07
N LEU A 208 30.94 -6.85 6.62
CA LEU A 208 32.16 -7.30 5.95
C LEU A 208 31.83 -8.14 4.71
N ASN A 209 31.01 -9.18 4.84
CA ASN A 209 30.59 -10.03 3.73
C ASN A 209 29.90 -9.23 2.63
N SER A 210 29.04 -8.27 3.00
CA SER A 210 28.40 -7.38 2.03
C SER A 210 29.39 -6.52 1.23
N ARG A 211 30.47 -6.04 1.86
CA ARG A 211 31.51 -5.26 1.18
C ARG A 211 32.37 -6.14 0.29
N ILE A 212 32.82 -7.30 0.77
CA ILE A 212 33.63 -8.25 -0.01
C ILE A 212 32.86 -8.73 -1.23
N PHE A 213 31.58 -9.09 -1.06
CA PHE A 213 30.71 -9.50 -2.16
C PHE A 213 30.49 -8.38 -3.19
N ALA A 214 30.34 -7.13 -2.73
CA ALA A 214 30.23 -5.99 -3.65
C ALA A 214 31.51 -5.79 -4.48
N THR A 215 32.69 -5.91 -3.88
CA THR A 215 33.97 -5.84 -4.60
C THR A 215 34.11 -6.98 -5.61
N LEU A 216 33.71 -8.21 -5.25
CA LEU A 216 33.70 -9.34 -6.18
C LEU A 216 32.77 -9.10 -7.38
N CYS A 217 31.56 -8.57 -7.13
CA CYS A 217 30.62 -8.22 -8.20
C CYS A 217 31.24 -7.17 -9.16
N ASP A 218 31.94 -6.16 -8.62
CA ASP A 218 32.63 -5.14 -9.43
C ASP A 218 33.74 -5.76 -10.30
N GLU A 219 34.50 -6.71 -9.75
CA GLU A 219 35.57 -7.43 -10.46
C GLU A 219 35.01 -8.33 -11.58
N MET A 220 33.81 -8.87 -11.40
CA MET A 220 33.11 -9.71 -12.39
C MET A 220 32.27 -8.91 -13.40
N GLY A 221 32.28 -7.57 -13.33
CA GLY A 221 31.61 -6.69 -14.29
C GLY A 221 30.17 -6.29 -13.92
N ASN A 222 29.72 -6.62 -12.71
CA ASN A 222 28.37 -6.36 -12.19
C ASN A 222 28.30 -5.04 -11.38
N TYR A 223 28.83 -3.94 -11.95
CA TYR A 223 29.05 -2.61 -11.31
C TYR A 223 27.83 -1.92 -10.67
N HIS A 224 26.61 -2.43 -10.90
CA HIS A 224 25.36 -1.79 -10.51
C HIS A 224 24.37 -2.72 -9.80
N LEU A 225 24.79 -3.93 -9.37
CA LEU A 225 23.89 -4.92 -8.79
C LEU A 225 24.21 -5.26 -7.32
N PRO A 226 23.97 -4.36 -6.34
CA PRO A 226 24.04 -4.77 -4.95
C PRO A 226 22.91 -5.77 -4.67
N LEU A 227 23.25 -6.91 -4.04
CA LEU A 227 22.25 -7.83 -3.51
C LEU A 227 21.32 -7.05 -2.55
N LEU A 228 20.03 -7.36 -2.54
CA LEU A 228 19.06 -6.69 -1.67
C LEU A 228 18.98 -7.39 -0.32
N MET A 229 18.76 -6.63 0.76
CA MET A 229 18.48 -7.21 2.09
C MET A 229 17.15 -7.94 2.05
N HIS A 230 17.11 -9.16 2.58
CA HIS A 230 15.87 -9.86 2.87
C HIS A 230 15.35 -9.40 4.24
N THR A 231 14.08 -9.00 4.30
CA THR A 231 13.36 -8.88 5.56
C THR A 231 12.16 -9.81 5.51
N GLU A 232 11.93 -10.59 6.57
CA GLU A 232 10.83 -11.56 6.65
C GLU A 232 9.44 -10.92 6.49
N VAL A 233 9.36 -9.60 6.73
CA VAL A 233 8.12 -8.87 7.00
C VAL A 233 7.24 -8.66 5.76
N ARG A 234 7.70 -8.87 4.53
CA ARG A 234 6.85 -8.78 3.32
C ARG A 234 7.23 -9.82 2.27
N TRP A 235 6.43 -10.87 2.12
CA TRP A 235 6.64 -11.97 1.14
C TRP A 235 6.94 -11.49 -0.30
N LEU A 236 6.45 -10.31 -0.67
CA LEU A 236 6.54 -9.70 -2.01
C LEU A 236 7.88 -8.99 -2.29
N SER A 237 8.64 -8.62 -1.25
CA SER A 237 10.02 -8.12 -1.46
C SER A 237 10.97 -9.22 -1.95
N ARG A 238 10.57 -10.50 -1.83
CA ARG A 238 11.36 -11.66 -2.24
C ARG A 238 11.58 -11.76 -3.75
N GLY A 239 10.64 -11.32 -4.59
CA GLY A 239 10.79 -11.45 -6.06
C GLY A 239 12.04 -10.74 -6.58
N LYS A 240 12.22 -9.47 -6.20
CA LYS A 240 13.43 -8.70 -6.59
C LYS A 240 14.72 -9.30 -6.02
N VAL A 241 14.66 -9.81 -4.78
CA VAL A 241 15.80 -10.48 -4.14
C VAL A 241 16.16 -11.75 -4.90
N LEU A 242 15.19 -12.58 -5.28
CA LEU A 242 15.40 -13.84 -6.01
C LEU A 242 15.90 -13.60 -7.44
N THR A 243 15.33 -12.64 -8.16
CA THR A 243 15.84 -12.22 -9.48
C THR A 243 17.30 -11.79 -9.37
N ARG A 244 17.63 -10.93 -8.40
CA ARG A 244 19.00 -10.44 -8.18
C ARG A 244 19.96 -11.55 -7.73
N LEU A 245 19.50 -12.46 -6.88
CA LEU A 245 20.28 -13.63 -6.45
C LEU A 245 20.58 -14.55 -7.63
N PHE A 246 19.60 -14.73 -8.52
CA PHE A 246 19.78 -15.53 -9.73
C PHE A 246 20.73 -14.85 -10.73
N GLU A 247 20.60 -13.53 -10.95
CA GLU A 247 21.54 -12.76 -11.79
C GLU A 247 22.99 -12.90 -11.31
N LEU A 248 23.20 -12.95 -9.99
CA LEU A 248 24.52 -13.03 -9.35
C LEU A 248 24.94 -14.46 -8.98
N HIS A 249 24.27 -15.50 -9.49
CA HIS A 249 24.54 -16.88 -9.06
C HIS A 249 25.99 -17.34 -9.31
N SER A 250 26.60 -16.89 -10.40
CA SER A 250 28.02 -17.16 -10.70
C SER A 250 28.96 -16.46 -9.72
N ASP A 251 28.70 -15.17 -9.42
CA ASP A 251 29.46 -14.40 -8.42
C ASP A 251 29.34 -15.03 -7.02
N LEU A 252 28.15 -15.51 -6.66
CA LEU A 252 27.88 -16.20 -5.40
C LEU A 252 28.65 -17.52 -5.31
N GLN A 253 28.77 -18.24 -6.42
CA GLN A 253 29.52 -19.50 -6.47
C GLN A 253 31.00 -19.23 -6.18
N VAL A 254 31.60 -18.23 -6.82
CA VAL A 254 33.00 -17.81 -6.57
C VAL A 254 33.16 -17.34 -5.13
N PHE A 255 32.25 -16.50 -4.63
CA PHE A 255 32.30 -15.98 -3.27
C PHE A 255 32.31 -17.11 -2.21
N PHE A 256 31.42 -18.09 -2.35
CA PHE A 256 31.30 -19.18 -1.39
C PHE A 256 32.37 -20.26 -1.54
N THR A 257 33.05 -20.33 -2.69
CA THR A 257 34.15 -21.28 -2.92
C THR A 257 35.49 -20.71 -2.47
N ASP A 258 35.77 -19.46 -2.82
CA ASP A 258 37.12 -18.89 -2.70
C ASP A 258 37.30 -18.02 -1.44
N HIS A 259 36.24 -17.36 -0.97
CA HIS A 259 36.33 -16.39 0.13
C HIS A 259 35.71 -16.88 1.43
N HIS A 260 34.56 -17.56 1.37
CA HIS A 260 33.85 -18.04 2.56
C HIS A 260 33.13 -19.38 2.32
N PRO A 261 33.75 -20.52 2.69
CA PRO A 261 33.12 -21.83 2.58
C PRO A 261 31.75 -21.86 3.28
N PHE A 262 30.70 -21.96 2.48
CA PHE A 262 29.33 -21.97 2.95
C PHE A 262 28.68 -23.30 2.60
N ALA A 263 27.93 -23.89 3.53
CA ALA A 263 27.41 -25.25 3.38
C ALA A 263 26.46 -25.44 2.18
N LEU A 264 25.94 -24.34 1.61
CA LEU A 264 25.04 -24.35 0.45
C LEU A 264 25.74 -24.00 -0.87
N SER A 265 27.08 -23.89 -0.91
CA SER A 265 27.81 -23.58 -2.15
C SER A 265 27.56 -24.60 -3.26
N SER A 266 27.45 -25.89 -2.91
CA SER A 266 27.15 -26.99 -3.83
C SER A 266 25.79 -26.88 -4.51
N CYS A 267 24.83 -26.13 -3.94
CA CYS A 267 23.54 -25.87 -4.57
C CYS A 267 23.67 -25.03 -5.85
N LEU A 268 24.70 -24.17 -5.92
CA LEU A 268 24.96 -23.32 -7.09
C LEU A 268 25.60 -24.10 -8.26
N GLU A 269 26.04 -25.34 -8.02
CA GLU A 269 26.52 -26.27 -9.05
C GLU A 269 25.40 -27.21 -9.55
N ASP A 270 24.30 -27.34 -8.79
CA ASP A 270 23.18 -28.20 -9.16
C ASP A 270 22.26 -27.49 -10.17
N ALA A 271 22.31 -27.95 -11.42
CA ALA A 271 21.48 -27.44 -12.50
C ALA A 271 19.97 -27.52 -12.20
N ALA A 272 19.50 -28.57 -11.51
CA ALA A 272 18.09 -28.70 -11.16
C ALA A 272 17.70 -27.72 -10.03
N TRP A 273 18.64 -27.36 -9.16
CA TRP A 273 18.45 -26.31 -8.16
C TRP A 273 18.38 -24.93 -8.82
N LEU A 274 19.30 -24.62 -9.74
CA LEU A 274 19.31 -23.36 -10.50
C LEU A 274 18.05 -23.19 -11.36
N GLN A 275 17.56 -24.25 -12.02
CA GLN A 275 16.28 -24.20 -12.76
C GLN A 275 15.10 -23.87 -11.84
N ARG A 276 15.07 -24.41 -10.62
CA ARG A 276 14.05 -24.07 -9.62
C ARG A 276 14.18 -22.63 -9.14
N LEU A 277 15.41 -22.15 -8.91
CA LEU A 277 15.66 -20.77 -8.51
C LEU A 277 15.22 -19.78 -9.61
N ALA A 278 15.53 -20.06 -10.87
CA ALA A 278 15.12 -19.27 -12.02
C ALA A 278 13.59 -19.17 -12.11
N TYR A 279 12.90 -20.30 -11.98
CA TYR A 279 11.44 -20.32 -11.92
C TYR A 279 10.89 -19.52 -10.73
N LEU A 280 11.50 -19.63 -9.54
CA LEU A 280 11.10 -18.86 -8.37
C LEU A 280 11.27 -17.34 -8.61
N ALA A 281 12.32 -16.91 -9.30
CA ALA A 281 12.48 -15.51 -9.70
C ALA A 281 11.34 -15.07 -10.64
N ASP A 282 10.98 -15.87 -11.65
CA ASP A 282 9.90 -15.57 -12.59
C ASP A 282 8.52 -15.51 -11.90
N ILE A 283 8.15 -16.53 -11.11
CA ILE A 283 6.81 -16.61 -10.50
C ILE A 283 6.60 -15.52 -9.44
N PHE A 284 7.62 -15.19 -8.64
CA PHE A 284 7.52 -14.11 -7.67
C PHE A 284 7.51 -12.73 -8.34
N SER A 285 8.19 -12.57 -9.48
CA SER A 285 8.06 -11.36 -10.30
C SER A 285 6.63 -11.21 -10.83
N CYS A 286 6.01 -12.30 -11.28
CA CYS A 286 4.61 -12.30 -11.69
C CYS A 286 3.64 -11.97 -10.54
N LEU A 287 3.87 -12.48 -9.33
CA LEU A 287 3.05 -12.16 -8.15
C LEU A 287 3.23 -10.72 -7.68
N ASN A 288 4.39 -10.12 -7.94
CA ASN A 288 4.65 -8.72 -7.64
C ASN A 288 3.89 -7.74 -8.57
N GLU A 289 3.60 -8.12 -9.82
CA GLU A 289 2.82 -7.28 -10.74
C GLU A 289 1.44 -6.88 -10.20
N PRO A 290 0.54 -7.83 -9.83
CA PRO A 290 -0.76 -7.47 -9.28
C PRO A 290 -0.56 -6.71 -7.97
N ASN A 291 0.41 -7.07 -7.13
CA ASN A 291 0.65 -6.37 -5.88
C ASN A 291 0.96 -4.88 -6.08
N LEU A 292 1.91 -4.56 -6.96
CA LEU A 292 2.22 -3.17 -7.34
C LEU A 292 1.02 -2.50 -7.99
N GLY A 293 0.25 -3.23 -8.81
CA GLY A 293 -0.98 -2.71 -9.36
C GLY A 293 -2.04 -2.39 -8.30
N LEU A 294 -2.08 -3.11 -7.18
CA LEU A 294 -3.01 -2.87 -6.07
C LEU A 294 -2.56 -1.75 -5.13
N GLN A 295 -1.31 -1.32 -5.25
CA GLN A 295 -0.75 -0.18 -4.53
C GLN A 295 -1.12 1.10 -5.28
N GLY A 296 -1.93 1.94 -4.65
CA GLY A 296 -2.34 3.21 -5.24
C GLY A 296 -3.58 3.78 -4.59
N LEU A 297 -3.82 5.06 -4.86
CA LEU A 297 -5.02 5.77 -4.44
C LEU A 297 -6.24 5.29 -5.22
N SER A 298 -7.41 5.38 -4.61
CA SER A 298 -8.72 5.14 -5.27
C SER A 298 -8.89 3.75 -5.90
N THR A 299 -8.08 2.76 -5.52
CA THR A 299 -8.24 1.38 -6.01
C THR A 299 -9.58 0.82 -5.55
N THR A 300 -10.36 0.31 -6.50
CA THR A 300 -11.67 -0.28 -6.26
C THR A 300 -11.60 -1.80 -6.09
N ILE A 301 -12.66 -2.37 -5.52
CA ILE A 301 -12.80 -3.82 -5.41
C ILE A 301 -12.87 -4.52 -6.78
N PHE A 302 -13.40 -3.85 -7.81
CA PHE A 302 -13.47 -4.39 -9.17
C PHE A 302 -12.10 -4.53 -9.80
N GLU A 303 -11.29 -3.47 -9.76
CA GLU A 303 -9.92 -3.50 -10.31
C GLU A 303 -9.05 -4.53 -9.60
N THR A 304 -9.27 -4.68 -8.29
CA THR A 304 -8.59 -5.70 -7.50
C THR A 304 -8.94 -7.10 -7.98
N GLN A 305 -10.23 -7.36 -8.17
CA GLN A 305 -10.70 -8.64 -8.67
C GLN A 305 -10.17 -8.93 -10.08
N ASP A 306 -10.14 -7.94 -10.96
CA ASP A 306 -9.66 -8.11 -12.35
C ASP A 306 -8.19 -8.51 -12.40
N LYS A 307 -7.35 -7.86 -11.58
CA LYS A 307 -5.93 -8.18 -11.47
C LYS A 307 -5.73 -9.61 -10.99
N ILE A 308 -6.42 -10.02 -9.92
CA ILE A 308 -6.35 -11.39 -9.39
C ILE A 308 -6.89 -12.42 -10.40
N GLU A 309 -8.01 -12.12 -11.07
CA GLU A 309 -8.58 -13.01 -12.09
C GLU A 309 -7.64 -13.18 -13.29
N SER A 310 -6.97 -12.10 -13.71
CA SER A 310 -5.92 -12.13 -14.73
C SER A 310 -4.77 -13.03 -14.31
N THR A 311 -4.26 -12.88 -13.08
CA THR A 311 -3.19 -13.74 -12.54
C THR A 311 -3.62 -15.20 -12.51
N ILE A 312 -4.82 -15.53 -12.01
CA ILE A 312 -5.32 -16.92 -12.00
C ILE A 312 -5.37 -17.50 -13.42
N LYS A 313 -5.86 -16.72 -14.40
CA LYS A 313 -5.90 -17.15 -15.81
C LYS A 313 -4.50 -17.36 -16.39
N LYS A 314 -3.53 -16.47 -16.09
CA LYS A 314 -2.12 -16.64 -16.48
C LYS A 314 -1.55 -17.94 -15.93
N LEU A 315 -1.74 -18.24 -14.64
CA LEU A 315 -1.23 -19.47 -14.02
C LEU A 315 -1.79 -20.74 -14.68
N ILE A 316 -3.09 -20.76 -14.98
CA ILE A 316 -3.73 -21.88 -15.70
C ILE A 316 -3.19 -22.00 -17.12
N PHE A 317 -3.00 -20.87 -17.81
CA PHE A 317 -2.41 -20.84 -19.14
C PHE A 317 -0.96 -21.37 -19.13
N TRP A 318 -0.14 -20.98 -18.16
CA TRP A 318 1.25 -21.42 -18.02
C TRP A 318 1.36 -22.92 -17.74
N ASP A 319 0.48 -23.48 -16.92
CA ASP A 319 0.36 -24.94 -16.74
C ASP A 319 0.06 -25.64 -18.09
N SER A 320 -0.79 -25.06 -18.94
CA SER A 320 -1.06 -25.59 -20.28
C SER A 320 0.13 -25.46 -21.25
N CYS A 321 0.98 -24.45 -21.09
CA CYS A 321 2.19 -24.26 -21.88
C CYS A 321 3.24 -25.30 -21.50
N LEU A 322 3.46 -25.55 -20.21
CA LEU A 322 4.39 -26.56 -19.73
C LEU A 322 4.01 -27.98 -20.15
N LYS A 323 2.71 -28.31 -20.19
CA LYS A 323 2.23 -29.58 -20.75
C LYS A 323 2.62 -29.78 -22.23
N ARG A 324 2.81 -28.68 -22.96
CA ARG A 324 3.25 -28.66 -24.36
C ARG A 324 4.76 -28.39 -24.51
N ASN A 325 5.53 -28.41 -23.41
CA ASN A 325 6.94 -28.06 -23.36
C ASN A 325 7.28 -26.64 -23.82
N VAL A 326 6.33 -25.71 -23.70
CA VAL A 326 6.56 -24.28 -23.98
C VAL A 326 6.89 -23.57 -22.66
N ILE A 327 8.08 -22.99 -22.58
CA ILE A 327 8.63 -22.35 -21.37
C ILE A 327 8.73 -20.82 -21.46
N ASP A 328 8.31 -20.21 -22.59
CA ASP A 328 8.37 -18.76 -22.85
C ASP A 328 7.66 -17.89 -21.80
N CYS A 329 6.84 -18.52 -20.96
CA CYS A 329 6.16 -17.89 -19.83
C CYS A 329 7.10 -17.53 -18.67
N PHE A 330 8.32 -18.08 -18.68
CA PHE A 330 9.34 -17.97 -17.63
C PHE A 330 10.64 -17.44 -18.26
N PRO A 331 10.77 -16.13 -18.46
CA PRO A 331 11.89 -15.54 -19.20
C PRO A 331 13.24 -15.83 -18.55
N THR A 332 13.35 -15.74 -17.21
CA THR A 332 14.62 -16.04 -16.52
C THR A 332 15.01 -17.51 -16.66
N LEU A 333 14.04 -18.43 -16.52
CA LEU A 333 14.28 -19.85 -16.75
C LEU A 333 14.64 -20.16 -18.22
N GLN A 334 13.96 -19.53 -19.17
CA GLN A 334 14.21 -19.70 -20.59
C GLN A 334 15.62 -19.23 -20.97
N GLU A 335 16.01 -18.05 -20.52
CA GLU A 335 17.34 -17.50 -20.76
C GLU A 335 18.43 -18.38 -20.16
N PHE A 336 18.22 -18.89 -18.95
CA PHE A 336 19.16 -19.81 -18.30
C PHE A 336 19.36 -21.10 -19.08
N LEU A 337 18.28 -21.70 -19.58
CA LEU A 337 18.34 -22.93 -20.37
C LEU A 337 19.02 -22.68 -21.73
N ALA A 338 18.80 -21.53 -22.35
CA ALA A 338 19.41 -21.18 -23.63
C ALA A 338 20.92 -20.88 -23.51
N THR A 339 21.35 -20.19 -22.44
CA THR A 339 22.73 -19.76 -22.22
C THR A 339 23.65 -20.89 -21.72
N ASN A 340 23.11 -21.91 -21.06
CA ASN A 340 23.83 -23.10 -20.64
C ASN A 340 23.60 -24.25 -21.62
N ASP A 341 24.26 -24.21 -22.79
CA ASP A 341 24.28 -25.29 -23.79
C ASP A 341 22.91 -25.81 -24.29
N ASN A 342 21.87 -24.97 -24.31
CA ASN A 342 20.49 -25.38 -24.63
C ASN A 342 20.03 -26.58 -23.78
N MET A 343 20.29 -26.53 -22.48
CA MET A 343 19.85 -27.54 -21.53
C MET A 343 18.34 -27.78 -21.60
N LEU A 344 17.94 -29.03 -21.38
CA LEU A 344 16.53 -29.38 -21.23
C LEU A 344 16.08 -29.12 -19.79
N LEU A 345 14.84 -28.65 -19.66
CA LEU A 345 14.16 -28.56 -18.36
C LEU A 345 14.05 -29.97 -17.76
N HIS A 346 14.56 -30.17 -16.55
CA HIS A 346 14.48 -31.46 -15.87
C HIS A 346 13.02 -31.83 -15.62
N GLU A 347 12.63 -33.08 -15.93
CA GLU A 347 11.23 -33.54 -15.77
C GLU A 347 10.75 -33.43 -14.31
N CYS A 348 11.64 -33.62 -13.32
CA CYS A 348 11.29 -33.41 -11.91
C CYS A 348 11.02 -31.93 -11.59
N VAL A 349 11.79 -31.00 -12.16
CA VAL A 349 11.58 -29.56 -11.99
C VAL A 349 10.28 -29.14 -12.67
N LYS A 350 10.02 -29.64 -13.87
CA LYS A 350 8.78 -29.40 -14.60
C LYS A 350 7.55 -29.86 -13.80
N ALA A 351 7.62 -31.04 -13.17
CA ALA A 351 6.57 -31.54 -12.30
C ALA A 351 6.34 -30.62 -11.08
N ASP A 352 7.42 -30.20 -10.41
CA ASP A 352 7.34 -29.26 -9.28
C ASP A 352 6.68 -27.94 -9.70
N ILE A 353 7.06 -27.39 -10.86
CA ILE A 353 6.49 -26.14 -11.39
C ILE A 353 4.99 -26.30 -11.67
N MET A 354 4.59 -27.37 -12.38
CA MET A 354 3.19 -27.61 -12.72
C MET A 354 2.33 -27.78 -11.47
N GLU A 355 2.83 -28.54 -10.49
CA GLU A 355 2.15 -28.69 -9.20
C GLU A 355 1.98 -27.35 -8.50
N HIS A 356 3.03 -26.53 -8.44
CA HIS A 356 2.96 -25.21 -7.82
C HIS A 356 1.94 -24.29 -8.50
N LEU A 357 1.92 -24.20 -9.84
CA LEU A 357 0.96 -23.37 -10.57
C LEU A 357 -0.50 -23.77 -10.30
N GLN A 358 -0.77 -25.07 -10.26
CA GLN A 358 -2.11 -25.61 -9.97
C GLN A 358 -2.53 -25.34 -8.52
N GLN A 359 -1.61 -25.50 -7.57
CA GLN A 359 -1.88 -25.19 -6.16
C GLN A 359 -2.11 -23.70 -5.94
N LEU A 360 -1.25 -22.85 -6.50
CA LEU A 360 -1.31 -21.39 -6.36
C LEU A 360 -2.60 -20.83 -6.96
N SER A 361 -2.98 -21.25 -8.17
CA SER A 361 -4.25 -20.83 -8.80
C SER A 361 -5.47 -21.25 -7.97
N LYS A 362 -5.45 -22.45 -7.37
CA LYS A 362 -6.51 -22.91 -6.45
C LYS A 362 -6.54 -22.12 -5.15
N GLN A 363 -5.40 -21.78 -4.56
CA GLN A 363 -5.35 -20.95 -3.34
C GLN A 363 -5.83 -19.53 -3.63
N LEU A 364 -5.36 -18.89 -4.71
CA LEU A 364 -5.84 -17.57 -5.10
C LEU A 364 -7.36 -17.59 -5.32
N ARG A 365 -7.92 -18.64 -5.95
CA ARG A 365 -9.38 -18.78 -6.09
C ARG A 365 -10.11 -18.95 -4.76
N LYS A 366 -9.50 -19.63 -3.79
CA LYS A 366 -10.06 -19.81 -2.43
C LYS A 366 -10.08 -18.48 -1.68
N TYR A 367 -8.99 -17.72 -1.72
CA TYR A 367 -8.89 -16.43 -1.05
C TYR A 367 -9.63 -15.33 -1.80
N PHE A 368 -9.83 -15.44 -3.11
CA PHE A 368 -10.57 -14.50 -3.96
C PHE A 368 -11.64 -15.26 -4.76
N PRO A 369 -12.81 -15.53 -4.14
CA PRO A 369 -13.95 -16.09 -4.83
C PRO A 369 -14.35 -15.23 -6.03
N LYS A 370 -15.00 -15.84 -7.03
CA LYS A 370 -15.56 -15.07 -8.14
C LYS A 370 -16.60 -14.09 -7.60
N MET A 371 -16.51 -12.84 -8.03
CA MET A 371 -17.54 -11.84 -7.75
C MET A 371 -18.87 -12.29 -8.36
N ASP A 372 -19.94 -12.06 -7.61
CA ASP A 372 -21.30 -12.25 -8.11
C ASP A 372 -21.60 -11.20 -9.20
N ASN A 373 -22.27 -11.65 -10.26
CA ASN A 373 -22.72 -10.79 -11.35
C ASN A 373 -23.86 -9.85 -10.93
N ALA A 374 -24.46 -10.04 -9.74
CA ALA A 374 -25.51 -9.18 -9.19
C ALA A 374 -25.15 -7.68 -9.14
N ASN A 375 -23.85 -7.35 -9.02
CA ASN A 375 -23.34 -5.98 -8.97
C ASN A 375 -22.63 -5.54 -10.26
N SER A 376 -22.74 -6.30 -11.35
CA SER A 376 -22.12 -5.98 -12.64
C SER A 376 -22.56 -4.63 -13.22
N TRP A 377 -23.81 -4.22 -12.95
CA TRP A 377 -24.35 -2.92 -13.35
C TRP A 377 -23.63 -1.74 -12.66
N ILE A 378 -23.07 -1.93 -11.46
CA ILE A 378 -22.25 -0.90 -10.80
C ILE A 378 -20.98 -0.66 -11.62
N ARG A 379 -20.36 -1.73 -12.12
CA ARG A 379 -19.13 -1.67 -12.91
C ARG A 379 -19.36 -1.05 -14.29
N ASN A 380 -20.48 -1.36 -14.92
CA ASN A 380 -20.85 -0.76 -16.19
C ASN A 380 -22.38 -0.61 -16.28
N PRO A 381 -22.92 0.57 -15.97
CA PRO A 381 -24.36 0.78 -15.97
C PRO A 381 -24.96 0.89 -17.38
N PHE A 382 -24.12 0.98 -18.43
CA PHE A 382 -24.53 1.01 -19.84
C PHE A 382 -24.50 -0.37 -20.51
N LYS A 383 -24.18 -1.43 -19.76
CA LYS A 383 -24.29 -2.82 -20.20
C LYS A 383 -25.31 -3.54 -19.33
N VAL A 384 -26.57 -3.44 -19.73
CA VAL A 384 -27.68 -4.12 -19.02
C VAL A 384 -27.46 -5.63 -19.07
N PRO A 385 -27.53 -6.35 -17.94
CA PRO A 385 -27.45 -7.80 -17.91
C PRO A 385 -28.53 -8.45 -18.79
N GLU A 386 -28.16 -9.56 -19.45
CA GLU A 386 -29.08 -10.30 -20.34
C GLU A 386 -30.25 -10.94 -19.59
N SER A 387 -30.10 -11.22 -18.30
CA SER A 387 -31.15 -11.77 -17.43
C SER A 387 -31.82 -10.66 -16.61
N LEU A 388 -33.06 -10.32 -16.98
CA LEU A 388 -33.96 -9.44 -16.21
C LEU A 388 -35.06 -10.28 -15.53
N PRO A 389 -35.54 -9.91 -14.33
CA PRO A 389 -35.08 -8.80 -13.48
C PRO A 389 -33.68 -9.07 -12.91
N ILE A 390 -33.00 -8.04 -12.39
CA ILE A 390 -31.68 -8.14 -11.73
C ILE A 390 -31.91 -8.15 -10.21
N PRO A 391 -31.98 -9.31 -9.52
CA PRO A 391 -31.93 -9.31 -8.06
C PRO A 391 -30.53 -8.79 -7.65
N PRO A 392 -30.40 -7.83 -6.72
CA PRO A 392 -31.35 -7.44 -5.68
C PRO A 392 -32.08 -6.11 -5.95
N LEU A 393 -32.03 -5.56 -7.17
CA LEU A 393 -32.60 -4.26 -7.48
C LEU A 393 -34.15 -4.32 -7.46
N PRO A 394 -34.83 -3.42 -6.73
CA PRO A 394 -36.27 -3.21 -6.87
C PRO A 394 -36.66 -2.79 -8.30
N VAL A 395 -37.88 -3.11 -8.73
CA VAL A 395 -38.37 -2.82 -10.10
C VAL A 395 -38.17 -1.35 -10.51
N ARG A 396 -38.48 -0.40 -9.62
CA ARG A 396 -38.29 1.04 -9.88
C ARG A 396 -36.83 1.43 -10.10
N GLU A 397 -35.90 0.82 -9.37
CA GLU A 397 -34.47 1.07 -9.57
C GLU A 397 -33.98 0.43 -10.88
N GLN A 398 -34.55 -0.71 -11.27
CA GLN A 398 -34.25 -1.33 -12.57
C GLN A 398 -34.73 -0.47 -13.74
N GLU A 399 -35.94 0.09 -13.67
CA GLU A 399 -36.42 1.05 -14.68
C GLU A 399 -35.48 2.24 -14.80
N LYS A 400 -35.04 2.80 -13.67
CA LYS A 400 -34.06 3.90 -13.65
C LYS A 400 -32.70 3.50 -14.21
N LEU A 401 -32.27 2.27 -13.99
CA LEU A 401 -31.03 1.75 -14.59
C LEU A 401 -31.17 1.61 -16.10
N LEU A 402 -32.34 1.20 -16.60
CA LEU A 402 -32.63 1.14 -18.04
C LEU A 402 -32.60 2.54 -18.66
N ASP A 403 -33.22 3.54 -18.01
CA ASP A 403 -33.16 4.94 -18.42
C ASP A 403 -31.70 5.41 -18.55
N LEU A 404 -30.91 5.21 -17.49
CA LEU A 404 -29.49 5.58 -17.45
C LEU A 404 -28.70 4.87 -18.56
N SER A 405 -28.94 3.57 -18.77
CA SER A 405 -28.21 2.78 -19.77
C SER A 405 -28.41 3.25 -21.21
N CYS A 406 -29.53 3.95 -21.47
CA CYS A 406 -29.87 4.53 -22.77
C CYS A 406 -29.36 5.97 -22.94
N ASP A 407 -28.83 6.60 -21.89
CA ASP A 407 -28.35 7.98 -21.96
C ASP A 407 -26.94 8.05 -22.60
N SER A 408 -26.90 8.50 -23.85
CA SER A 408 -25.65 8.63 -24.59
C SER A 408 -24.71 9.71 -24.05
N ALA A 409 -25.23 10.77 -23.44
CA ALA A 409 -24.41 11.84 -22.88
C ALA A 409 -23.70 11.35 -21.61
N LEU A 410 -24.43 10.69 -20.71
CA LEU A 410 -23.86 10.06 -19.52
C LEU A 410 -22.88 8.95 -19.88
N LYS A 411 -23.10 8.22 -20.98
CA LYS A 411 -22.16 7.18 -21.46
C LYS A 411 -20.81 7.76 -21.87
N LEU A 412 -20.81 8.93 -22.54
CA LEU A 412 -19.58 9.64 -22.90
C LEU A 412 -18.87 10.16 -21.65
N GLU A 413 -19.61 10.70 -20.69
CA GLU A 413 -19.06 11.18 -19.43
C GLU A 413 -18.42 10.04 -18.61
N PHE A 414 -19.11 8.90 -18.52
CA PHE A 414 -18.63 7.70 -17.83
C PHE A 414 -17.28 7.21 -18.33
N ALA A 415 -17.03 7.29 -19.65
CA ALA A 415 -15.76 6.85 -20.24
C ALA A 415 -14.55 7.68 -19.80
N CYS A 416 -14.76 8.88 -19.26
CA CYS A 416 -13.72 9.85 -18.93
C CYS A 416 -13.56 10.08 -17.42
N LYS A 417 -14.26 9.33 -16.55
CA LYS A 417 -14.27 9.55 -15.11
C LYS A 417 -13.93 8.28 -14.32
N PRO A 418 -13.31 8.41 -13.14
CA PRO A 418 -13.22 7.30 -12.20
C PRO A 418 -14.61 6.75 -11.86
N LEU A 419 -14.72 5.43 -11.72
CA LEU A 419 -15.98 4.73 -11.54
C LEU A 419 -16.79 5.28 -10.35
N ALA A 420 -16.12 5.51 -9.24
CA ALA A 420 -16.78 5.94 -8.01
C ALA A 420 -17.24 7.40 -8.08
N ASP A 421 -16.44 8.28 -8.69
CA ASP A 421 -16.81 9.69 -8.92
C ASP A 421 -18.01 9.83 -9.85
N PHE A 422 -18.09 8.97 -10.89
CA PHE A 422 -19.28 8.92 -11.74
C PHE A 422 -20.55 8.66 -10.92
N TRP A 423 -20.52 7.66 -10.03
CA TRP A 423 -21.69 7.34 -9.21
C TRP A 423 -22.02 8.43 -8.19
N VAL A 424 -21.01 9.06 -7.60
CA VAL A 424 -21.20 10.20 -6.68
C VAL A 424 -21.89 11.35 -7.40
N GLN A 425 -21.48 11.70 -8.62
CA GLN A 425 -22.09 12.80 -9.37
C GLN A 425 -23.51 12.51 -9.85
N ARG A 426 -23.89 11.23 -9.94
CA ARG A 426 -25.26 10.80 -10.25
C ARG A 426 -26.17 10.74 -9.03
N MET A 427 -25.71 11.15 -7.84
CA MET A 427 -26.54 11.15 -6.63
C MET A 427 -27.79 12.04 -6.74
N GLU A 428 -27.72 13.13 -7.51
CA GLU A 428 -28.88 14.00 -7.73
C GLU A 428 -29.88 13.39 -8.74
N ASP A 429 -29.38 12.84 -9.85
CA ASP A 429 -30.20 12.32 -10.95
C ASP A 429 -30.77 10.91 -10.65
N TYR A 430 -29.96 10.04 -10.05
CA TYR A 430 -30.22 8.63 -9.80
C TYR A 430 -29.92 8.23 -8.35
N PRO A 431 -30.56 8.87 -7.35
CA PRO A 431 -30.16 8.79 -5.94
C PRO A 431 -30.09 7.36 -5.38
N TYR A 432 -31.07 6.51 -5.70
CA TYR A 432 -31.12 5.15 -5.15
C TYR A 432 -30.02 4.24 -5.74
N LEU A 433 -29.81 4.30 -7.07
CA LEU A 433 -28.76 3.54 -7.74
C LEU A 433 -27.38 4.00 -7.29
N SER A 434 -27.16 5.32 -7.27
CA SER A 434 -25.91 5.92 -6.81
C SER A 434 -25.60 5.57 -5.37
N LYS A 435 -26.57 5.64 -4.45
CA LYS A 435 -26.36 5.23 -3.05
C LYS A 435 -25.88 3.78 -2.94
N ARG A 436 -26.49 2.85 -3.68
CA ARG A 436 -26.06 1.43 -3.67
C ARG A 436 -24.67 1.25 -4.28
N ALA A 437 -24.40 1.93 -5.40
CA ALA A 437 -23.11 1.89 -6.07
C ALA A 437 -21.98 2.47 -5.21
N VAL A 438 -22.20 3.65 -4.63
CA VAL A 438 -21.25 4.32 -3.73
C VAL A 438 -21.01 3.45 -2.51
N LYS A 439 -22.03 2.97 -1.80
CA LYS A 439 -21.85 2.06 -0.64
C LYS A 439 -20.99 0.83 -0.97
N PHE A 440 -21.11 0.29 -2.18
CA PHE A 440 -20.31 -0.85 -2.64
C PHE A 440 -18.85 -0.48 -2.99
N LEU A 441 -18.63 0.73 -3.53
CA LEU A 441 -17.31 1.21 -3.97
C LEU A 441 -16.53 1.94 -2.88
N MET A 442 -17.21 2.42 -1.83
CA MET A 442 -16.61 3.15 -0.71
C MET A 442 -15.54 2.34 0.02
N PRO A 443 -15.74 1.06 0.42
CA PRO A 443 -14.72 0.32 1.15
C PRO A 443 -13.37 0.28 0.42
N PHE A 444 -12.28 0.42 1.17
CA PHE A 444 -10.94 0.23 0.62
C PHE A 444 -10.72 -1.24 0.26
N SER A 445 -10.03 -1.50 -0.86
CA SER A 445 -9.66 -2.86 -1.25
C SER A 445 -8.35 -3.34 -0.63
N THR A 446 -7.53 -2.42 -0.14
CA THR A 446 -6.20 -2.67 0.44
C THR A 446 -5.97 -1.84 1.70
N THR A 447 -4.91 -2.14 2.45
CA THR A 447 -4.40 -1.32 3.55
C THR A 447 -3.17 -0.50 3.13
N TYR A 448 -2.99 -0.28 1.81
CA TYR A 448 -1.81 0.37 1.24
C TYR A 448 -1.53 1.75 1.84
N LEU A 449 -2.56 2.58 2.03
CA LEU A 449 -2.37 3.90 2.65
C LEU A 449 -1.76 3.81 4.05
N CYS A 450 -2.14 2.80 4.83
CA CYS A 450 -1.57 2.61 6.15
C CYS A 450 -0.11 2.16 6.07
N GLU A 451 0.23 1.26 5.13
CA GLU A 451 1.63 0.88 4.88
C GLU A 451 2.49 2.08 4.49
N THR A 452 1.99 2.97 3.62
CA THR A 452 2.69 4.22 3.27
C THR A 452 2.78 5.19 4.44
N GLY A 453 1.75 5.26 5.28
CA GLY A 453 1.72 6.06 6.49
C GLY A 453 2.77 5.60 7.51
N PHE A 454 2.90 4.29 7.73
CA PHE A 454 3.94 3.73 8.59
C PHE A 454 5.34 3.95 8.02
N SER A 455 5.54 3.86 6.70
CA SER A 455 6.83 4.22 6.09
C SER A 455 7.18 5.71 6.29
N ALA A 456 6.19 6.60 6.22
CA ALA A 456 6.40 8.02 6.50
C ALA A 456 6.72 8.29 7.98
N LEU A 457 6.02 7.61 8.90
CA LEU A 457 6.30 7.65 10.34
C LEU A 457 7.74 7.20 10.63
N MET A 458 8.16 6.07 10.04
CA MET A 458 9.50 5.54 10.26
C MET A 458 10.61 6.46 9.74
N ALA A 459 10.39 7.12 8.61
CA ALA A 459 11.31 8.14 8.12
C ALA A 459 11.42 9.32 9.10
N ILE A 460 10.28 9.80 9.62
CA ILE A 460 10.22 10.91 10.60
C ILE A 460 10.95 10.54 11.89
N GLU A 461 10.72 9.35 12.43
CA GLU A 461 11.35 8.87 13.67
C GLU A 461 12.85 8.63 13.51
N THR A 462 13.28 8.10 12.35
CA THR A 462 14.71 7.85 12.07
C THR A 462 15.50 9.15 11.97
N GLU A 463 14.94 10.18 11.32
CA GLU A 463 15.61 11.47 11.15
C GLU A 463 15.64 12.30 12.45
N TYR A 464 14.68 12.07 13.37
CA TYR A 464 14.60 12.84 14.61
C TYR A 464 13.95 12.07 15.77
N PRO A 465 14.72 11.23 16.48
CA PRO A 465 14.20 10.34 17.54
C PRO A 465 13.63 11.04 18.78
N GLN A 466 13.89 12.35 18.97
CA GLN A 466 13.43 13.13 20.13
C GLN A 466 12.10 13.90 19.87
N ARG A 467 11.37 13.59 18.79
CA ARG A 467 10.13 14.31 18.43
C ARG A 467 8.98 13.97 19.39
N LEU A 468 8.49 14.98 20.12
CA LEU A 468 7.41 14.84 21.12
C LEU A 468 6.02 14.55 20.52
N ASN A 469 5.75 14.90 19.26
CA ASN A 469 4.44 14.68 18.62
C ASN A 469 4.57 14.47 17.11
N ALA A 470 4.82 13.22 16.70
CA ALA A 470 4.95 12.84 15.30
C ALA A 470 3.63 12.97 14.50
N GLU A 471 2.46 12.98 15.16
CA GLU A 471 1.17 13.02 14.47
C GLU A 471 0.96 14.33 13.70
N ASN A 472 1.36 15.47 14.26
CA ASN A 472 1.19 16.76 13.60
C ASN A 472 1.99 16.86 12.30
N ASP A 473 3.26 16.42 12.33
CA ASP A 473 4.10 16.31 11.14
C ASP A 473 3.51 15.33 10.14
N LEU A 474 3.10 14.15 10.62
CA LEU A 474 2.53 13.09 9.81
C LEU A 474 1.27 13.57 9.08
N ARG A 475 0.40 14.32 9.77
CA ARG A 475 -0.82 14.89 9.20
C ARG A 475 -0.51 15.85 8.05
N LEU A 476 0.43 16.77 8.22
CA LEU A 476 0.83 17.69 7.15
C LEU A 476 1.55 16.97 6.00
N LYS A 477 2.31 15.92 6.29
CA LYS A 477 2.98 15.09 5.30
C LYS A 477 2.00 14.29 4.45
N LEU A 478 1.10 13.55 5.09
CA LEU A 478 0.20 12.60 4.44
C LEU A 478 -1.07 13.23 3.89
N SER A 479 -1.64 14.23 4.57
CA SER A 479 -2.91 14.81 4.12
C SER A 479 -2.76 15.58 2.81
N PRO A 480 -3.70 15.43 1.86
CA PRO A 480 -3.80 16.27 0.69
C PRO A 480 -4.45 17.64 1.00
N ILE A 481 -5.05 17.83 2.17
CA ILE A 481 -5.68 19.10 2.54
C ILE A 481 -4.61 20.15 2.82
N PHE A 482 -4.76 21.32 2.20
CA PHE A 482 -3.89 22.45 2.44
C PHE A 482 -4.37 23.22 3.69
N PRO A 483 -3.47 23.52 4.65
CA PRO A 483 -3.83 24.35 5.80
C PRO A 483 -4.23 25.76 5.32
N ALA A 484 -5.26 26.34 5.93
CA ALA A 484 -5.70 27.71 5.66
C ALA A 484 -4.70 28.72 6.26
N ILE A 485 -3.51 28.82 5.65
CA ILE A 485 -2.39 29.61 6.19
C ILE A 485 -2.77 31.08 6.36
N SER A 486 -3.52 31.67 5.42
CA SER A 486 -3.98 33.07 5.52
C SER A 486 -4.79 33.28 6.80
N ASP A 487 -5.80 32.45 7.04
CA ASP A 487 -6.66 32.53 8.23
C ASP A 487 -5.86 32.32 9.53
N LEU A 488 -4.87 31.42 9.51
CA LEU A 488 -3.98 31.18 10.64
C LEU A 488 -3.08 32.40 10.92
N CYS A 489 -2.58 33.06 9.87
CA CYS A 489 -1.80 34.28 10.00
C CYS A 489 -2.65 35.43 10.54
N ASP A 490 -3.89 35.58 10.08
CA ASP A 490 -4.81 36.63 10.53
C ASP A 490 -5.19 36.46 12.01
N LYS A 491 -5.35 35.22 12.48
CA LYS A 491 -5.55 34.92 13.91
C LYS A 491 -4.33 35.23 14.79
N LYS A 492 -3.13 35.33 14.20
CA LYS A 492 -1.86 35.52 14.93
C LYS A 492 -1.29 36.95 14.91
N GLN A 493 -1.80 37.87 14.08
CA GLN A 493 -1.45 39.30 14.20
C GLN A 493 -2.25 39.93 15.35
N GLY A 494 -1.70 40.51 16.41
CA GLY A 494 -0.38 40.52 17.01
C GLY A 494 -0.55 41.28 18.33
N HIS A 495 -0.16 40.72 19.48
CA HIS A 495 -0.05 41.54 20.69
C HIS A 495 1.09 42.54 20.44
N PRO A 496 0.83 43.86 20.41
CA PRO A 496 1.93 44.81 20.46
C PRO A 496 2.59 44.61 21.81
N SER A 497 3.82 44.10 21.80
CA SER A 497 4.72 44.21 22.94
C SER A 497 4.84 45.70 23.27
N HIS A 498 4.31 46.08 24.44
CA HIS A 498 4.39 47.43 24.99
C HIS A 498 5.81 47.79 25.43
#